data_AF-A0A3D5L4V4-F1
#
_entry.id   AF-A0A3D5L4V4-F1
#
_cell.length_a   1.000
_cell.length_b   1.000
_cell.length_c   1.000
_cell.angle_alpha   90.00
_cell.angle_beta   90.00
_cell.angle_gamma   90.00
#
_symmetry.space_group_name_H-M   'P 1'
#
loop_
_entity.id
_entity.type
_entity.pdbx_description
1 polymer ?
#
loop_
_entity_poly.entity_id
_entity_poly.type
_entity_poly.pdbx_seq_one_letter_code
_entity_poly.pdbx_strand_id
1 'polypeptide(L)'
;MKLKKVMLMAALAAAIGSVNMVTAFADETASGETKYGWESDAKNNWRYYDKDGNLASGWIKSEEGDGRGNEVWYYIDPATHIMVSNTTRNIDGVDYTFGDDGSWVAPRTTAPKGHITGGRYYNTWSNLCIPQIIGTTETKEDVGDDYIGSEYNAIGNPYRTQDLCMSTDNGDVEIYYLDMKNKPDMDAQTFVNTLVGIEKAQKGQATQAAAVTIANQQYYKASVTGKKTTNTYYCRK
;
A
#
# COMPACT_ATOMS: atom_id res chain seq x y z
N MET A 1 -28.64 -2.36 -11.06
CA MET A 1 -29.34 -1.91 -9.83
C MET A 1 -29.01 -2.87 -8.70
N LYS A 2 -28.86 -2.35 -7.47
CA LYS A 2 -28.42 -2.96 -6.19
C LYS A 2 -27.03 -2.46 -5.76
N LEU A 3 -26.95 -1.24 -5.21
CA LEU A 3 -27.05 -0.85 -3.79
C LEU A 3 -25.78 -1.19 -2.98
N LYS A 4 -24.81 -0.26 -2.96
CA LYS A 4 -23.78 -0.18 -1.90
C LYS A 4 -24.40 0.57 -0.72
N LYS A 5 -24.71 -0.14 0.37
CA LYS A 5 -24.96 0.49 1.67
C LYS A 5 -23.60 0.74 2.32
N VAL A 6 -23.21 2.02 2.36
CA VAL A 6 -22.13 2.53 3.21
C VAL A 6 -22.80 2.98 4.51
N MET A 7 -22.36 2.46 5.65
CA MET A 7 -22.57 3.04 6.98
C MET A 7 -21.47 2.52 7.90
N LEU A 8 -20.95 3.21 8.92
CA LEU A 8 -20.67 4.61 9.22
C LEU A 8 -19.95 4.50 10.59
N MET A 9 -18.74 5.04 10.76
CA MET A 9 -18.09 5.08 12.07
C MET A 9 -18.52 6.32 12.87
N ALA A 10 -19.05 6.06 14.07
CA ALA A 10 -18.99 6.74 15.37
C ALA A 10 -19.31 8.25 15.50
N ALA A 11 -20.21 8.59 16.43
CA ALA A 11 -19.85 9.12 17.78
C ALA A 11 -21.11 9.52 18.58
N LEU A 12 -21.21 9.02 19.83
CA LEU A 12 -22.22 9.45 20.80
C LEU A 12 -21.72 10.73 21.49
N ALA A 13 -22.45 11.84 21.36
CA ALA A 13 -22.30 13.00 22.22
C ALA A 13 -23.66 13.28 22.90
N ALA A 14 -23.67 13.24 24.23
CA ALA A 14 -24.84 13.46 25.06
C ALA A 14 -25.24 14.94 25.11
N ALA A 15 -26.53 15.24 24.98
CA ALA A 15 -27.17 16.42 25.56
C ALA A 15 -28.69 16.20 25.73
N ILE A 16 -29.21 16.69 26.85
CA ILE A 16 -30.54 16.48 27.43
C ILE A 16 -31.57 17.44 26.81
N GLY A 17 -32.84 17.02 26.64
CA GLY A 17 -33.97 17.93 26.43
C GLY A 17 -35.18 17.34 25.71
N SER A 18 -36.27 17.12 26.43
CA SER A 18 -37.61 16.69 25.99
C SER A 18 -38.21 17.53 24.85
N VAL A 19 -38.96 16.92 23.90
CA VAL A 19 -40.44 17.03 23.65
C VAL A 19 -40.85 16.19 22.40
N ASN A 20 -42.01 15.53 22.51
CA ASN A 20 -42.76 14.64 21.60
C ASN A 20 -42.94 15.03 20.13
N MET A 21 -43.04 14.03 19.23
CA MET A 21 -44.10 13.88 18.18
C MET A 21 -44.23 12.37 17.80
N VAL A 22 -45.26 11.66 18.30
CA VAL A 22 -46.44 11.15 17.55
C VAL A 22 -46.16 10.14 16.42
N THR A 23 -46.44 8.88 16.76
CA THR A 23 -47.10 7.79 16.03
C THR A 23 -46.92 7.67 14.51
N ALA A 24 -46.50 6.48 14.05
CA ALA A 24 -47.21 5.72 13.00
C ALA A 24 -46.41 4.49 12.51
N PHE A 25 -47.00 3.32 12.76
CA PHE A 25 -47.06 2.12 11.91
C PHE A 25 -45.78 1.45 11.35
N ALA A 26 -45.85 0.11 11.38
CA ALA A 26 -45.00 -0.88 10.70
C ALA A 26 -43.80 -1.34 11.52
N ASP A 27 -43.50 -2.62 11.66
CA ASP A 27 -44.15 -3.87 11.28
C ASP A 27 -43.32 -4.91 12.05
N GLU A 28 -43.97 -5.92 12.60
CA GLU A 28 -43.27 -7.02 13.25
C GLU A 28 -42.65 -7.90 12.16
N THR A 29 -41.53 -7.44 11.60
CA THR A 29 -40.63 -8.27 10.81
C THR A 29 -39.27 -8.20 11.47
N ALA A 30 -39.04 -9.15 12.38
CA ALA A 30 -37.71 -9.66 12.61
C ALA A 30 -37.21 -10.28 11.29
N SER A 31 -36.83 -9.45 10.30
CA SER A 31 -36.00 -9.93 9.21
C SER A 31 -34.62 -10.13 9.81
N GLY A 32 -34.27 -11.38 10.10
CA GLY A 32 -32.93 -11.74 10.51
C GLY A 32 -31.92 -11.19 9.50
N GLU A 33 -31.33 -10.05 9.81
CA GLU A 33 -30.20 -9.51 9.07
C GLU A 33 -29.08 -10.53 9.28
N THR A 34 -28.75 -11.29 8.23
CA THR A 34 -27.58 -12.17 8.23
C THR A 34 -26.36 -11.28 8.46
N LYS A 35 -25.74 -11.44 9.64
CA LYS A 35 -24.54 -10.70 10.02
C LYS A 35 -23.42 -10.99 9.00
N TYR A 36 -22.74 -9.96 8.52
CA TYR A 36 -21.62 -10.09 7.58
C TYR A 36 -20.50 -9.14 8.00
N GLY A 37 -19.27 -9.64 8.06
CA GLY A 37 -18.09 -8.87 8.41
C GLY A 37 -17.75 -8.87 9.90
N TRP A 38 -16.99 -7.85 10.33
CA TRP A 38 -16.44 -7.74 11.67
C TRP A 38 -17.47 -7.23 12.70
N GLU A 39 -17.53 -7.87 13.86
CA GLU A 39 -18.32 -7.43 15.02
C GLU A 39 -17.47 -7.48 16.29
N SER A 40 -17.56 -6.45 17.12
CA SER A 40 -16.91 -6.41 18.44
C SER A 40 -17.95 -6.47 19.56
N ASP A 41 -17.59 -7.14 20.65
CA ASP A 41 -18.37 -7.07 21.89
C ASP A 41 -17.90 -5.94 22.83
N ALA A 42 -18.62 -5.73 23.93
CA ALA A 42 -18.30 -4.70 24.92
C ALA A 42 -16.94 -4.87 25.62
N LYS A 43 -16.27 -6.02 25.44
CA LYS A 43 -14.92 -6.30 25.96
C LYS A 43 -13.85 -6.17 24.87
N ASN A 44 -14.21 -5.64 23.70
CA ASN A 44 -13.35 -5.48 22.54
C ASN A 44 -12.87 -6.83 21.94
N ASN A 45 -13.64 -7.92 22.11
CA ASN A 45 -13.37 -9.15 21.37
C ASN A 45 -13.98 -9.07 19.99
N TRP A 46 -13.16 -9.25 18.97
CA TRP A 46 -13.56 -9.19 17.57
C TRP A 46 -13.89 -10.58 17.02
N ARG A 47 -14.97 -10.66 16.26
CA ARG A 47 -15.46 -11.86 15.55
C ARG A 47 -15.72 -11.51 14.09
N TYR A 48 -15.69 -12.51 13.22
CA TYR A 48 -15.96 -12.33 11.79
C TYR A 48 -17.09 -13.25 11.32
N TYR A 49 -18.05 -12.69 10.59
CA TYR A 49 -19.14 -13.44 9.97
C TYR A 49 -18.95 -13.51 8.46
N ASP A 50 -19.04 -14.71 7.91
CA ASP A 50 -18.95 -14.94 6.47
C ASP A 50 -20.21 -14.47 5.72
N LYS A 51 -20.16 -14.51 4.38
CA LYS A 51 -21.25 -14.06 3.50
C LYS A 51 -22.58 -14.78 3.69
N ASP A 52 -22.55 -15.95 4.34
CA ASP A 52 -23.72 -16.79 4.61
C ASP A 52 -24.20 -16.60 6.06
N GLY A 53 -23.55 -15.72 6.83
CA GLY A 53 -23.89 -15.41 8.22
C GLY A 53 -23.27 -16.33 9.26
N ASN A 54 -22.35 -17.22 8.86
CA ASN A 54 -21.70 -18.14 9.78
C ASN A 54 -20.49 -17.50 10.45
N LEU A 55 -20.21 -17.92 11.68
CA LEU A 55 -19.05 -17.47 12.43
C LEU A 55 -17.78 -18.10 11.83
N ALA A 56 -16.87 -17.27 11.35
CA ALA A 56 -15.65 -17.73 10.73
C ALA A 56 -14.65 -18.29 11.76
N SER A 57 -13.67 -19.04 11.27
CA SER A 57 -12.52 -19.54 12.03
C SER A 57 -11.30 -19.63 11.11
N GLY A 58 -10.10 -19.53 11.68
CA GLY A 58 -8.85 -19.56 10.92
C GLY A 58 -8.49 -18.23 10.27
N TRP A 59 -7.75 -18.30 9.15
CA TRP A 59 -7.18 -17.16 8.46
C TRP A 59 -8.22 -16.37 7.65
N ILE A 60 -8.29 -15.06 7.88
CA ILE A 60 -9.14 -14.11 7.15
C ILE A 60 -8.25 -13.10 6.43
N LYS A 61 -8.36 -13.02 5.10
CA LYS A 61 -7.58 -12.06 4.30
C LYS A 61 -8.25 -10.68 4.31
N SER A 62 -7.48 -9.64 4.53
CA SER A 62 -7.91 -8.25 4.28
C SER A 62 -8.06 -8.01 2.77
N GLU A 63 -9.17 -7.40 2.33
CA GLU A 63 -9.37 -7.06 0.92
C GLU A 63 -8.40 -5.95 0.45
N GLU A 64 -8.06 -5.01 1.32
CA GLU A 64 -7.25 -3.82 0.98
C GLU A 64 -5.77 -3.97 1.36
N GLY A 65 -5.39 -5.07 2.00
CA GLY A 65 -4.04 -5.23 2.56
C GLY A 65 -3.77 -4.20 3.66
N ASP A 66 -2.54 -3.69 3.76
CA ASP A 66 -2.16 -2.61 4.68
C ASP A 66 -2.16 -1.22 4.00
N GLY A 67 -2.78 -1.11 2.82
CA GLY A 67 -2.71 0.10 1.98
C GLY A 67 -1.34 0.31 1.32
N ARG A 68 -0.36 -0.54 1.62
CA ARG A 68 0.96 -0.52 0.99
C ARG A 68 1.13 -1.69 0.04
N GLY A 69 0.12 -2.52 -0.25
CA GLY A 69 0.26 -3.71 -1.09
C GLY A 69 0.83 -4.93 -0.36
N ASN A 70 0.99 -4.89 0.98
CA ASN A 70 1.19 -6.11 1.75
C ASN A 70 -0.10 -6.91 1.77
N GLU A 71 0.00 -8.24 1.75
CA GLU A 71 -1.14 -9.05 2.20
C GLU A 71 -1.24 -8.93 3.71
N VAL A 72 -2.40 -8.47 4.18
CA VAL A 72 -2.75 -8.47 5.59
C VAL A 72 -3.73 -9.59 5.83
N TRP A 73 -3.47 -10.35 6.89
CA TRP A 73 -4.36 -11.40 7.35
C TRP A 73 -4.68 -11.20 8.82
N TYR A 74 -5.82 -11.72 9.23
CA TYR A 74 -6.24 -11.84 10.61
C TYR A 74 -6.43 -13.32 10.92
N TYR A 75 -6.32 -13.69 12.19
CA TYR A 75 -6.56 -15.07 12.61
C TYR A 75 -7.66 -15.13 13.65
N ILE A 76 -8.72 -15.88 13.36
CA ILE A 76 -9.81 -16.20 14.29
C ILE A 76 -9.51 -17.54 14.94
N ASP A 77 -9.35 -17.54 16.26
CA ASP A 77 -9.12 -18.78 17.03
C ASP A 77 -10.30 -19.76 16.83
N PRO A 78 -10.07 -20.98 16.28
CA PRO A 78 -11.16 -21.91 15.99
C PRO A 78 -11.93 -22.40 17.23
N ALA A 79 -11.35 -22.33 18.43
CA ALA A 79 -12.00 -22.78 19.65
C ALA A 79 -12.88 -21.71 20.28
N THR A 80 -12.47 -20.44 20.20
CA THR A 80 -13.18 -19.33 20.86
C THR A 80 -13.94 -18.44 19.88
N HIS A 81 -13.62 -18.53 18.60
CA HIS A 81 -14.07 -17.65 17.53
C HIS A 81 -13.74 -16.17 17.75
N ILE A 82 -12.68 -15.89 18.51
CA ILE A 82 -12.20 -14.54 18.79
C ILE A 82 -10.90 -14.30 18.00
N MET A 83 -10.76 -13.10 17.45
CA MET A 83 -9.56 -12.64 16.76
C MET A 83 -8.35 -12.62 17.70
N VAL A 84 -7.23 -13.16 17.22
CA VAL A 84 -5.93 -13.04 17.88
C VAL A 84 -5.35 -11.65 17.60
N SER A 85 -4.91 -10.96 18.65
CA SER A 85 -4.29 -9.63 18.58
C SER A 85 -3.24 -9.44 19.68
N ASN A 86 -2.33 -8.50 19.46
CA ASN A 86 -1.27 -8.07 20.38
C ASN A 86 -0.49 -9.24 21.01
N THR A 87 -0.14 -10.23 20.18
CA THR A 87 0.55 -11.43 20.67
C THR A 87 1.24 -12.20 19.55
N THR A 88 2.17 -13.07 19.92
CA THR A 88 2.74 -14.07 19.01
C THR A 88 2.08 -15.42 19.28
N ARG A 89 1.63 -16.10 18.23
CA ARG A 89 0.95 -17.40 18.33
C ARG A 89 1.59 -18.41 17.39
N ASN A 90 1.87 -19.60 17.94
CA ASN A 90 2.26 -20.75 17.15
C ASN A 90 1.02 -21.37 16.49
N ILE A 91 1.01 -21.42 15.17
CA ILE A 91 -0.07 -22.01 14.36
C ILE A 91 0.60 -23.01 13.43
N ASP A 92 0.25 -24.28 13.57
CA ASP A 92 0.80 -25.40 12.78
C ASP A 92 2.35 -25.46 12.77
N GLY A 93 2.99 -25.11 13.89
CA GLY A 93 4.45 -25.15 14.04
C GLY A 93 5.19 -23.91 13.56
N VAL A 94 4.48 -22.87 13.11
CA VAL A 94 5.05 -21.58 12.70
C VAL A 94 4.58 -20.48 13.65
N ASP A 95 5.51 -19.61 14.07
CA ASP A 95 5.19 -18.46 14.93
C ASP A 95 4.76 -17.26 14.10
N TYR A 96 3.59 -16.70 14.44
CA TYR A 96 2.99 -15.54 13.81
C TYR A 96 2.79 -14.42 14.83
N THR A 97 3.36 -13.24 14.60
CA THR A 97 3.22 -12.06 15.49
C THR A 97 2.13 -11.13 14.97
N PHE A 98 1.05 -10.98 15.73
CA PHE A 98 -0.10 -10.13 15.42
C PHE A 98 0.01 -8.77 16.12
N GLY A 99 -0.31 -7.69 15.41
CA GLY A 99 -0.38 -6.33 15.94
C GLY A 99 -1.56 -6.09 16.88
N ASP A 100 -1.63 -4.90 17.46
CA ASP A 100 -2.68 -4.49 18.41
C ASP A 100 -4.09 -4.55 17.81
N ASP A 101 -4.20 -4.31 16.50
CA ASP A 101 -5.43 -4.39 15.71
C ASP A 101 -5.74 -5.82 15.20
N GLY A 102 -4.92 -6.81 15.58
CA GLY A 102 -5.02 -8.19 15.13
C GLY A 102 -4.46 -8.47 13.74
N SER A 103 -3.86 -7.47 13.08
CA SER A 103 -3.25 -7.68 11.79
C SER A 103 -1.99 -8.52 11.92
N TRP A 104 -1.86 -9.51 11.05
CA TRP A 104 -0.59 -10.12 10.69
C TRP A 104 -0.27 -9.74 9.25
N VAL A 105 0.84 -9.03 9.10
CA VAL A 105 1.36 -8.66 7.78
C VAL A 105 2.20 -9.82 7.29
N ALA A 106 1.77 -10.45 6.20
CA ALA A 106 2.55 -11.52 5.60
C ALA A 106 3.97 -10.99 5.29
N PRO A 107 5.04 -11.67 5.74
CA PRO A 107 6.42 -11.29 5.43
C PRO A 107 6.55 -11.06 3.93
N ARG A 108 6.81 -9.80 3.55
CA ARG A 108 6.63 -9.42 2.15
C ARG A 108 7.82 -9.78 1.27
N THR A 109 7.50 -9.98 0.00
CA THR A 109 8.38 -9.80 -1.15
C THR A 109 8.35 -8.35 -1.67
N THR A 110 8.22 -7.34 -0.81
CA THR A 110 8.50 -5.94 -1.23
C THR A 110 9.87 -5.49 -0.84
N ALA A 111 10.38 -4.57 -1.65
CA ALA A 111 11.52 -3.73 -1.35
C ALA A 111 11.39 -3.05 0.04
N PRO A 112 12.22 -3.40 1.03
CA PRO A 112 12.45 -2.55 2.19
C PRO A 112 12.89 -1.14 1.78
N LYS A 113 12.46 -0.14 2.55
CA LYS A 113 12.91 1.24 2.41
C LYS A 113 14.42 1.33 2.66
N GLY A 114 15.06 2.22 1.92
CA GLY A 114 16.41 2.62 2.25
C GLY A 114 16.47 3.40 3.57
N HIS A 115 17.64 3.44 4.19
CA HIS A 115 17.88 4.20 5.40
C HIS A 115 19.23 4.90 5.35
N ILE A 116 19.40 5.96 6.16
CA ILE A 116 20.66 6.69 6.29
C ILE A 116 21.25 6.43 7.67
N THR A 117 22.50 5.96 7.69
CA THR A 117 23.28 5.79 8.92
C THR A 117 24.70 6.28 8.68
N GLY A 118 25.19 7.20 9.54
CA GLY A 118 26.56 7.72 9.44
C GLY A 118 26.86 8.48 8.14
N GLY A 119 25.87 9.20 7.58
CA GLY A 119 26.02 9.97 6.33
C GLY A 119 26.02 9.12 5.05
N ARG A 120 25.74 7.82 5.19
CA ARG A 120 25.67 6.86 4.09
C ARG A 120 24.23 6.37 3.94
N TYR A 121 23.78 6.26 2.71
CA TYR A 121 22.49 5.66 2.40
C TYR A 121 22.68 4.16 2.10
N TYR A 122 21.75 3.35 2.57
CA TYR A 122 21.71 1.90 2.37
C TYR A 122 20.33 1.46 1.95
N ASN A 123 20.26 0.55 0.99
CA ASN A 123 19.07 -0.24 0.73
C ASN A 123 19.48 -1.69 0.44
N THR A 124 19.08 -2.59 1.34
CA THR A 124 19.47 -4.00 1.31
C THR A 124 18.84 -4.76 0.15
N TRP A 125 17.66 -4.33 -0.32
CA TRP A 125 16.94 -4.98 -1.40
C TRP A 125 17.46 -4.63 -2.79
N SER A 126 17.84 -3.37 -2.98
CA SER A 126 18.57 -2.93 -4.18
C SER A 126 20.08 -3.11 -4.08
N ASN A 127 20.58 -3.58 -2.92
CA ASN A 127 22.01 -3.66 -2.59
C ASN A 127 22.75 -2.30 -2.76
N LEU A 128 22.01 -1.19 -2.73
CA LEU A 128 22.57 0.15 -2.91
C LEU A 128 23.29 0.60 -1.63
N CYS A 129 24.49 1.13 -1.82
CA CYS A 129 25.22 1.86 -0.80
C CYS A 129 25.78 3.15 -1.40
N ILE A 130 25.28 4.30 -0.93
CA ILE A 130 25.78 5.60 -1.37
C ILE A 130 26.66 6.17 -0.25
N PRO A 131 27.98 6.33 -0.48
CA PRO A 131 28.94 6.62 0.58
C PRO A 131 28.84 8.05 1.11
N GLN A 132 28.27 8.98 0.34
CA GLN A 132 28.03 10.36 0.74
C GLN A 132 26.75 10.87 0.08
N ILE A 133 25.78 11.27 0.89
CA ILE A 133 24.57 11.95 0.42
C ILE A 133 24.79 13.46 0.56
N ILE A 134 24.72 14.17 -0.57
CA ILE A 134 24.73 15.64 -0.63
C ILE A 134 23.40 16.06 -1.26
N GLY A 135 22.49 16.56 -0.43
CA GLY A 135 21.10 16.87 -0.83
C GLY A 135 20.10 16.30 0.17
N THR A 136 18.81 16.48 -0.12
CA THR A 136 17.73 15.86 0.65
C THR A 136 17.33 14.56 -0.02
N THR A 137 17.45 13.45 0.71
CA THR A 137 16.80 12.20 0.31
C THR A 137 15.39 12.20 0.86
N GLU A 138 14.43 12.00 -0.02
CA GLU A 138 13.08 11.64 0.39
C GLU A 138 12.96 10.13 0.21
N THR A 139 12.84 9.39 1.30
CA THR A 139 12.21 8.07 1.21
C THR A 139 10.72 8.34 1.13
N LYS A 140 10.21 8.69 -0.06
CA LYS A 140 8.78 8.92 -0.26
C LYS A 140 8.02 7.68 0.22
N GLU A 141 6.80 7.88 0.71
CA GLU A 141 5.93 6.77 1.06
C GLU A 141 5.79 5.84 -0.15
N ASP A 142 5.64 4.53 0.08
CA ASP A 142 5.54 3.52 -0.98
C ASP A 142 4.19 3.71 -1.69
N VAL A 143 4.11 4.69 -2.58
CA VAL A 143 2.91 4.99 -3.32
C VAL A 143 2.81 3.99 -4.47
N GLY A 144 1.77 3.16 -4.42
CA GLY A 144 1.06 2.83 -5.65
C GLY A 144 0.54 4.14 -6.22
N ASP A 145 1.39 4.85 -6.96
CA ASP A 145 1.00 6.09 -7.60
C ASP A 145 -0.04 5.73 -8.65
N ASP A 146 -1.29 6.09 -8.37
CA ASP A 146 -2.32 6.09 -9.39
C ASP A 146 -1.97 7.19 -10.40
N TYR A 147 -1.21 6.82 -11.44
CA TYR A 147 -1.01 7.69 -12.60
C TYR A 147 -2.31 7.88 -13.40
N ILE A 148 -3.35 7.11 -13.08
CA ILE A 148 -4.68 7.18 -13.67
C ILE A 148 -5.31 8.54 -13.35
N GLY A 149 -5.81 9.22 -14.39
CA GLY A 149 -6.45 10.54 -14.24
C GLY A 149 -5.47 11.72 -14.12
N SER A 150 -4.16 11.48 -14.27
CA SER A 150 -3.13 12.52 -14.38
C SER A 150 -2.57 12.60 -15.81
N GLU A 151 -1.65 13.53 -16.06
CA GLU A 151 -0.84 13.56 -17.28
C GLU A 151 -0.06 12.25 -17.54
N TYR A 152 0.10 11.42 -16.51
CA TYR A 152 0.81 10.14 -16.58
C TYR A 152 -0.10 8.94 -16.91
N ASN A 153 -1.36 9.18 -17.31
CA ASN A 153 -2.34 8.13 -17.56
C ASN A 153 -1.87 7.03 -18.54
N ALA A 154 -0.95 7.34 -19.45
CA ALA A 154 -0.35 6.36 -20.37
C ALA A 154 0.45 5.25 -19.64
N ILE A 155 0.92 5.49 -18.41
CA ILE A 155 1.62 4.51 -17.58
C ILE A 155 0.64 3.46 -17.00
N GLY A 156 -0.59 3.86 -16.67
CA GLY A 156 -1.58 3.03 -16.00
C GLY A 156 -1.36 2.94 -14.48
N ASN A 157 -1.64 1.78 -13.87
CA ASN A 157 -1.44 1.56 -12.43
C ASN A 157 -0.48 0.37 -12.18
N PRO A 158 0.82 0.50 -12.54
CA PRO A 158 1.83 -0.41 -12.03
C PRO A 158 2.08 -0.12 -10.55
N TYR A 159 2.23 -1.16 -9.73
CA TYR A 159 2.67 -0.97 -8.36
C TYR A 159 4.18 -0.69 -8.37
N ARG A 160 4.64 0.35 -7.67
CA ARG A 160 6.06 0.70 -7.62
C ARG A 160 6.50 0.97 -6.19
N THR A 161 7.77 0.70 -5.93
CA THR A 161 8.46 1.12 -4.71
C THR A 161 9.67 1.96 -5.11
N GLN A 162 10.04 2.93 -4.27
CA GLN A 162 11.25 3.69 -4.47
C GLN A 162 12.40 3.02 -3.73
N ASP A 163 13.42 2.61 -4.49
CA ASP A 163 14.70 2.29 -3.89
C ASP A 163 15.24 3.59 -3.28
N LEU A 164 15.44 4.64 -4.09
CA LEU A 164 15.97 5.94 -3.67
C LEU A 164 15.30 7.09 -4.42
N CYS A 165 14.98 8.18 -3.73
CA CYS A 165 14.71 9.48 -4.33
C CYS A 165 15.59 10.54 -3.67
N MET A 166 16.28 11.33 -4.49
CA MET A 166 17.17 12.39 -4.04
C MET A 166 17.02 13.61 -4.93
N SER A 167 16.84 14.77 -4.31
CA SER A 167 16.79 16.05 -5.00
C SER A 167 18.05 16.86 -4.74
N THR A 168 18.56 17.48 -5.80
CA THR A 168 19.74 18.35 -5.78
C THR A 168 19.43 19.66 -6.51
N ASP A 169 20.27 20.67 -6.35
CA ASP A 169 20.17 21.93 -7.10
C ASP A 169 20.23 21.73 -8.63
N ASN A 170 20.80 20.61 -9.07
CA ASN A 170 20.98 20.27 -10.48
C ASN A 170 19.92 19.30 -11.02
N GLY A 171 18.90 18.98 -10.21
CA GLY A 171 17.81 18.06 -10.56
C GLY A 171 17.75 16.82 -9.67
N ASP A 172 16.88 15.89 -10.07
CA ASP A 172 16.50 14.74 -9.25
C ASP A 172 17.15 13.44 -9.71
N VAL A 173 17.39 12.54 -8.76
CA VAL A 173 17.75 11.13 -9.02
C VAL A 173 16.70 10.26 -8.37
N GLU A 174 15.99 9.49 -9.20
CA GLU A 174 14.94 8.59 -8.75
C GLU A 174 15.25 7.15 -9.21
N ILE A 175 15.25 6.22 -8.27
CA ILE A 175 15.53 4.80 -8.47
C ILE A 175 14.31 4.02 -7.99
N TYR A 176 13.71 3.26 -8.90
CA TYR A 176 12.46 2.52 -8.67
C TYR A 176 12.64 1.02 -8.84
N TYR A 177 11.83 0.30 -8.06
CA TYR A 177 11.49 -1.10 -8.30
C TYR A 177 10.02 -1.19 -8.68
N LEU A 178 9.72 -1.83 -9.81
CA LEU A 178 8.35 -2.06 -10.26
C LEU A 178 7.86 -3.45 -9.88
N ASP A 179 6.79 -3.51 -9.09
CA ASP A 179 5.98 -4.71 -8.97
C ASP A 179 4.90 -4.70 -10.08
N MET A 180 5.13 -5.52 -11.09
CA MET A 180 4.25 -5.61 -12.24
C MET A 180 3.01 -6.48 -12.00
N LYS A 181 2.72 -6.92 -10.76
CA LYS A 181 1.57 -7.77 -10.43
C LYS A 181 0.25 -7.27 -11.03
N ASN A 182 0.03 -5.96 -11.03
CA ASN A 182 -1.21 -5.35 -11.54
C ASN A 182 -1.12 -4.95 -13.04
N LYS A 183 0.05 -5.09 -13.68
CA LYS A 183 0.27 -4.76 -15.09
C LYS A 183 1.39 -5.62 -15.70
N PRO A 184 1.20 -6.94 -15.86
CA PRO A 184 2.27 -7.89 -16.18
C PRO A 184 3.01 -7.58 -17.50
N ASP A 185 2.32 -6.97 -18.46
CA ASP A 185 2.84 -6.63 -19.78
C ASP A 185 3.81 -5.44 -19.81
N MET A 186 3.87 -4.65 -18.74
CA MET A 186 4.77 -3.50 -18.68
C MET A 186 6.12 -3.95 -18.12
N ASP A 187 7.19 -3.72 -18.89
CA ASP A 187 8.57 -3.93 -18.45
C ASP A 187 9.23 -2.62 -18.01
N ALA A 188 10.38 -2.73 -17.33
CA ALA A 188 11.10 -1.59 -16.78
C ALA A 188 11.56 -0.59 -17.87
N GLN A 189 11.93 -1.08 -19.06
CA GLN A 189 12.37 -0.22 -20.16
C GLN A 189 11.21 0.60 -20.72
N THR A 190 10.08 -0.05 -20.96
CA THR A 190 8.84 0.55 -21.47
C THR A 190 8.31 1.57 -20.47
N PHE A 191 8.34 1.24 -19.18
CA PHE A 191 7.97 2.18 -18.12
C PHE A 191 8.83 3.44 -18.17
N VAL A 192 10.16 3.30 -18.16
CA VAL A 192 11.08 4.45 -18.15
C VAL A 192 10.91 5.29 -19.41
N ASN A 193 10.81 4.67 -20.59
CA ASN A 193 10.58 5.39 -21.85
C ASN A 193 9.25 6.16 -21.84
N THR A 194 8.19 5.56 -21.29
CA THR A 194 6.88 6.22 -21.18
C THR A 194 6.97 7.41 -20.24
N LEU A 195 7.57 7.23 -19.05
CA LEU A 195 7.76 8.28 -18.05
C LEU A 195 8.55 9.47 -18.62
N VAL A 196 9.74 9.22 -19.19
CA VAL A 196 10.56 10.31 -19.75
C VAL A 196 9.93 10.93 -21.00
N GLY A 197 9.10 10.18 -21.74
CA GLY A 197 8.33 10.71 -22.87
C GLY A 197 7.28 11.73 -22.44
N ILE A 198 6.59 11.47 -21.33
CA ILE A 198 5.64 12.43 -20.72
C ILE A 198 6.40 13.64 -20.18
N GLU A 199 7.45 13.41 -19.40
CA GLU A 199 8.28 14.45 -18.79
C GLU A 199 8.99 15.33 -19.83
N LYS A 200 9.39 14.77 -20.98
CA LYS A 200 9.94 15.50 -22.12
C LYS A 200 9.00 16.62 -22.57
N ALA A 201 7.70 16.32 -22.68
CA ALA A 201 6.70 17.29 -23.12
C ALA A 201 6.60 18.50 -22.17
N GLN A 202 7.02 18.34 -20.91
CA GLN A 202 6.96 19.36 -19.88
C GLN A 202 8.30 20.09 -19.67
N LYS A 203 9.42 19.35 -19.68
CA LYS A 203 10.70 19.83 -19.12
C LYS A 203 11.80 20.05 -20.15
N GLY A 204 11.77 19.40 -21.33
CA GLY A 204 12.80 19.60 -22.36
C GLY A 204 13.16 18.37 -23.17
N GLN A 205 14.43 17.99 -23.19
CA GLN A 205 14.94 16.85 -23.97
C GLN A 205 15.01 15.60 -23.10
N ALA A 206 14.68 14.44 -23.65
CA ALA A 206 14.77 13.16 -22.97
C ALA A 206 15.68 12.20 -23.71
N THR A 207 16.43 11.38 -22.97
CA THR A 207 17.20 10.28 -23.52
C THR A 207 16.33 9.04 -23.67
N GLN A 208 16.71 8.12 -24.56
CA GLN A 208 16.12 6.79 -24.59
C GLN A 208 16.64 5.94 -23.41
N ALA A 209 15.80 5.04 -22.90
CA ALA A 209 16.18 4.13 -21.83
C ALA A 209 17.29 3.17 -22.28
N ALA A 210 18.37 3.11 -21.51
CA ALA A 210 19.51 2.23 -21.71
C ALA A 210 19.73 1.32 -20.50
N ALA A 211 20.10 0.06 -20.74
CA ALA A 211 20.42 -0.88 -19.67
C ALA A 211 21.73 -0.49 -18.96
N VAL A 212 21.72 -0.52 -17.63
CA VAL A 212 22.89 -0.24 -16.78
C VAL A 212 22.89 -1.17 -15.58
N THR A 213 24.08 -1.57 -15.12
CA THR A 213 24.22 -2.38 -13.92
C THR A 213 24.65 -1.51 -12.74
N ILE A 214 23.89 -1.53 -11.65
CA ILE A 214 24.16 -0.77 -10.42
C ILE A 214 23.99 -1.72 -9.25
N ALA A 215 24.95 -1.75 -8.33
CA ALA A 215 24.90 -2.60 -7.14
C ALA A 215 24.60 -4.09 -7.44
N ASN A 216 25.11 -4.59 -8.56
CA ASN A 216 24.88 -5.95 -9.08
C ASN A 216 23.43 -6.23 -9.53
N GLN A 217 22.64 -5.20 -9.79
CA GLN A 217 21.30 -5.30 -10.35
C GLN A 217 21.21 -4.60 -11.70
N GLN A 218 20.37 -5.13 -12.59
CA GLN A 218 20.11 -4.50 -13.88
C GLN A 218 18.99 -3.48 -13.76
N TYR A 219 19.25 -2.28 -14.25
CA TYR A 219 18.31 -1.16 -14.34
C TYR A 219 18.21 -0.67 -15.78
N TYR A 220 17.12 0.01 -16.09
CA TYR A 220 16.99 0.87 -17.26
C TYR A 220 17.07 2.32 -16.81
N LYS A 221 18.01 3.06 -17.41
CA LYS A 221 18.30 4.45 -17.11
C LYS A 221 17.82 5.35 -18.24
N ALA A 222 17.14 6.44 -17.89
CA ALA A 222 16.95 7.58 -18.80
C ALA A 222 16.99 8.90 -18.02
N SER A 223 17.21 10.00 -18.74
CA SER A 223 17.24 11.34 -18.15
C SER A 223 16.36 12.30 -18.94
N VAL A 224 15.84 13.31 -18.25
CA VAL A 224 15.13 14.45 -18.83
C VAL A 224 15.89 15.72 -18.42
N THR A 225 16.38 16.44 -19.41
CA THR A 225 17.18 17.65 -19.22
C THR A 225 16.38 18.87 -19.65
N GLY A 226 16.17 19.77 -18.69
CA GLY A 226 15.64 21.11 -18.92
C GLY A 226 16.74 22.16 -19.04
N LYS A 227 16.39 23.43 -18.87
CA LYS A 227 17.34 24.55 -19.03
C LYS A 227 18.43 24.60 -17.94
N LYS A 228 18.14 24.11 -16.74
CA LYS A 228 19.02 24.22 -15.57
C LYS A 228 19.21 22.91 -14.81
N THR A 229 18.23 22.01 -14.91
CA THR A 229 18.18 20.77 -14.14
C THR A 229 18.09 19.56 -15.05
N THR A 230 18.60 18.43 -14.57
CA THR A 230 18.47 17.11 -15.20
C THR A 230 17.92 16.13 -14.18
N ASN A 231 16.76 15.55 -14.50
CA ASN A 231 16.19 14.46 -13.71
C ASN A 231 16.63 13.14 -14.33
N THR A 232 17.09 12.21 -13.50
CA THR A 232 17.57 10.90 -13.93
C THR A 232 16.79 9.80 -13.24
N TYR A 233 16.26 8.89 -14.04
CA TYR A 233 15.41 7.80 -13.61
C TYR A 233 16.11 6.48 -13.84
N TYR A 234 16.08 5.60 -12.84
CA TYR A 234 16.54 4.23 -12.91
C TYR A 234 15.40 3.31 -12.52
N CYS A 235 15.13 2.28 -13.32
CA CYS A 235 14.03 1.36 -13.04
C CYS A 235 14.46 -0.09 -13.21
N ARG A 236 14.08 -0.94 -12.26
CA ARG A 236 14.23 -2.39 -12.34
C ARG A 236 12.90 -3.09 -12.02
N LYS A 237 12.85 -4.38 -12.31
CA LYS A 237 11.71 -5.28 -12.06
C LYS A 237 12.14 -6.41 -11.13
#